data_AF-A0A9D1F0G8-F1
#
_entry.id   AF-A0A9D1F0G8-F1
#
_cell.length_a   1.000
_cell.length_b   1.000
_cell.length_c   1.000
_cell.angle_alpha   90.00
_cell.angle_beta   90.00
_cell.angle_gamma   90.00
#
_symmetry.space_group_name_H-M   'P 1'
#
loop_
_entity.id
_entity.type
_entity.pdbx_description
1 polymer ?
#
loop_
_entity_poly.entity_id
_entity_poly.type
_entity_poly.pdbx_seq_one_letter_code
_entity_poly.pdbx_strand_id
1 'polypeptide(L)'
;TFDNISGVAGDIDKGGEKHFKDILANDEEYINTLKQWSKNIISETPDKKLNKTFYETIIKKTGVSENIKFKGDKGYFSNNLGSLCDSLSNVLHNVTKIDLEDAHISDYFKKAKKLVNWKSAAGLGVIIPLAISAQPINRWITHKLSGKKGAPIYNDDKERVLTADEKRKLTAKKFFAVPLMAGVAGLSMWMDRPSLKMFQFKNIFPTMDQARIISAATFSSRIAASEDSNELKENTIRDIATFSSFYFLGDYAAKAIATLLDKYNKDSQLLTHLKNSKEGDNIFKRFWNWAKHTSIKSTDEIMAIKDEALRTKNKNLRSICQLGNIAFSLISLGIFIPVYTRTQVNKKEREKLEALKNAKNDNTGAPAQTEAAVHAASTTMTGNTTATKATPFKAFFNS
;
A
#
# COMPACT_ATOMS: atom_id res chain seq x y z
N THR A 1 -19.41 2.27 -28.30
CA THR A 1 -20.35 1.44 -27.50
C THR A 1 -19.55 0.49 -26.62
N PHE A 2 -20.17 -0.06 -25.56
CA PHE A 2 -19.53 -1.06 -24.68
C PHE A 2 -19.17 -2.36 -25.42
N ASP A 3 -19.64 -2.53 -26.66
CA ASP A 3 -19.33 -3.64 -27.56
C ASP A 3 -17.83 -3.82 -27.84
N ASN A 4 -17.03 -2.76 -27.68
CA ASN A 4 -15.57 -2.84 -27.84
C ASN A 4 -14.84 -3.21 -26.55
N ILE A 5 -15.55 -3.63 -25.50
CA ILE A 5 -14.96 -4.04 -24.22
C ILE A 5 -14.97 -5.57 -24.11
N SER A 6 -13.89 -6.13 -23.60
CA SER A 6 -13.87 -7.47 -23.02
C SER A 6 -13.33 -7.43 -21.60
N GLY A 7 -13.63 -8.45 -20.81
CA GLY A 7 -13.01 -8.65 -19.51
C GLY A 7 -13.00 -10.10 -19.12
N VAL A 8 -12.36 -10.43 -18.00
CA VAL A 8 -12.16 -11.82 -17.58
C VAL A 8 -13.00 -12.11 -16.34
N ALA A 9 -13.86 -13.12 -16.44
CA ALA A 9 -14.61 -13.69 -15.33
C ALA A 9 -14.19 -15.15 -15.13
N GLY A 10 -13.35 -15.42 -14.12
CA GLY A 10 -12.81 -16.76 -13.86
C GLY A 10 -11.50 -17.02 -14.62
N ASP A 11 -11.35 -18.20 -15.22
CA ASP A 11 -10.09 -18.63 -15.85
C ASP A 11 -10.06 -18.35 -17.35
N ILE A 12 -9.12 -17.51 -17.80
CA ILE A 12 -9.01 -17.09 -19.20
C ILE A 12 -8.86 -18.27 -20.17
N ASP A 13 -8.10 -19.30 -19.79
CA ASP A 13 -7.83 -20.45 -20.68
C ASP A 13 -9.01 -21.45 -20.69
N LYS A 14 -9.99 -21.26 -19.79
CA LYS A 14 -11.24 -22.05 -19.72
C LYS A 14 -12.46 -21.23 -20.14
N GLY A 15 -12.30 -20.31 -21.10
CA GLY A 15 -13.40 -19.49 -21.62
C GLY A 15 -13.90 -18.40 -20.65
N GLY A 16 -13.03 -18.00 -19.72
CA GLY A 16 -13.28 -16.91 -18.78
C GLY A 16 -13.20 -15.53 -19.41
N GLU A 17 -12.61 -15.36 -20.60
CA GLU A 17 -12.72 -14.10 -21.35
C GLU A 17 -14.14 -13.91 -21.87
N LYS A 18 -14.74 -12.77 -21.55
CA LYS A 18 -16.10 -12.37 -21.89
C LYS A 18 -16.05 -11.14 -22.79
N HIS A 19 -16.47 -11.30 -24.04
CA HIS A 19 -16.65 -10.18 -24.97
C HIS A 19 -18.04 -9.59 -24.77
N PHE A 20 -18.11 -8.31 -24.43
CA PHE A 20 -19.39 -7.69 -24.05
C PHE A 20 -20.34 -7.63 -25.24
N LYS A 21 -19.82 -7.44 -26.45
CA LYS A 21 -20.60 -7.48 -27.68
C LYS A 21 -21.40 -8.77 -27.82
N ASP A 22 -20.78 -9.91 -27.53
CA ASP A 22 -21.39 -11.22 -27.79
C ASP A 22 -22.45 -11.56 -26.74
N ILE A 23 -22.27 -11.07 -25.50
CA ILE A 23 -23.15 -11.35 -24.36
C ILE A 23 -24.33 -10.37 -24.31
N LEU A 24 -24.09 -9.11 -24.66
CA LEU A 24 -25.09 -8.05 -24.59
C LEU A 24 -25.82 -7.84 -25.92
N ALA A 25 -25.36 -8.47 -27.01
CA ALA A 25 -26.07 -8.44 -28.28
C ALA A 25 -27.49 -8.98 -28.12
N ASN A 26 -28.47 -8.17 -28.51
CA ASN A 26 -29.89 -8.50 -28.50
C ASN A 26 -30.50 -8.79 -27.11
N ASP A 27 -29.81 -8.46 -26.01
CA ASP A 27 -30.41 -8.58 -24.67
C ASP A 27 -31.38 -7.41 -24.42
N GLU A 28 -32.68 -7.72 -24.32
CA GLU A 28 -33.73 -6.71 -24.19
C GLU A 28 -33.60 -5.87 -22.92
N GLU A 29 -33.21 -6.49 -21.79
CA GLU A 29 -32.99 -5.81 -20.51
C GLU A 29 -31.86 -4.78 -20.65
N TYR A 30 -30.72 -5.18 -21.21
CA TYR A 30 -29.60 -4.27 -21.48
C TYR A 30 -29.98 -3.16 -22.45
N ILE A 31 -30.64 -3.46 -23.56
CA ILE A 31 -31.05 -2.46 -24.56
C ILE A 31 -32.00 -1.43 -23.94
N ASN A 32 -32.96 -1.87 -23.13
CA ASN A 32 -33.87 -0.96 -22.43
C ASN A 32 -33.14 -0.09 -21.39
N THR A 33 -32.26 -0.69 -20.58
CA THR A 33 -31.48 0.06 -19.59
C THR A 33 -30.52 1.04 -20.27
N LEU A 34 -29.92 0.68 -21.40
CA LEU A 34 -29.07 1.57 -22.21
C LEU A 34 -29.87 2.77 -22.74
N LYS A 35 -31.10 2.55 -23.22
CA LYS A 35 -31.99 3.65 -23.66
C LYS A 35 -32.36 4.58 -22.51
N GLN A 36 -32.71 4.03 -21.34
CA GLN A 36 -33.02 4.83 -20.15
C GLN A 36 -31.81 5.63 -19.68
N TRP A 37 -30.64 4.99 -19.66
CA TRP A 37 -29.37 5.63 -19.31
C TRP A 37 -29.01 6.77 -20.27
N SER A 38 -29.17 6.56 -21.58
CA SER A 38 -28.96 7.59 -22.61
C SER A 38 -29.90 8.79 -22.42
N LYS A 39 -31.20 8.55 -22.17
CA LYS A 39 -32.16 9.63 -21.85
C LYS A 39 -31.76 10.38 -20.58
N ASN A 40 -31.28 9.68 -19.56
CA ASN A 40 -30.83 10.26 -18.31
C ASN A 40 -29.59 11.15 -18.46
N ILE A 41 -28.71 10.85 -19.42
CA ILE A 41 -27.53 11.68 -19.71
C ILE A 41 -27.94 13.03 -20.30
N ILE A 42 -29.01 13.06 -21.11
CA ILE A 42 -29.47 14.27 -21.80
C ILE A 42 -30.39 15.12 -20.89
N SER A 43 -30.92 14.55 -19.79
CA SER A 43 -31.81 15.30 -18.89
C SER A 43 -31.06 16.42 -18.16
N GLU A 44 -31.79 17.47 -17.76
CA GLU A 44 -31.21 18.60 -17.01
C GLU A 44 -30.62 18.16 -15.66
N THR A 45 -31.29 17.20 -15.02
CA THR A 45 -30.93 16.60 -13.72
C THR A 45 -30.82 15.07 -13.84
N PRO A 46 -29.61 14.53 -14.08
CA PRO A 46 -29.40 13.10 -14.18
C PRO A 46 -29.65 12.39 -12.84
N ASP A 47 -30.43 11.31 -12.86
CA ASP A 47 -30.59 10.42 -11.71
C ASP A 47 -29.39 9.47 -11.60
N LYS A 48 -28.67 9.55 -10.49
CA LYS A 48 -27.55 8.66 -10.17
C LYS A 48 -27.98 7.20 -10.06
N LYS A 49 -29.24 6.92 -9.72
CA LYS A 49 -29.75 5.54 -9.63
C LYS A 49 -29.72 4.86 -10.99
N LEU A 50 -30.01 5.58 -12.08
CA LEU A 50 -30.01 5.01 -13.42
C LEU A 50 -28.59 4.66 -13.92
N ASN A 51 -27.57 5.41 -13.50
CA ASN A 51 -26.17 5.04 -13.74
C ASN A 51 -25.82 3.72 -13.02
N LYS A 52 -26.24 3.61 -11.75
CA LYS A 52 -26.04 2.40 -10.96
C LYS A 52 -26.78 1.20 -11.56
N THR A 53 -28.03 1.37 -11.97
CA THR A 53 -28.81 0.32 -12.64
C THR A 53 -28.14 -0.13 -13.94
N PHE A 54 -27.67 0.81 -14.76
CA PHE A 54 -26.94 0.47 -15.99
C PHE A 54 -25.68 -0.36 -15.72
N TYR A 55 -24.89 0.06 -14.74
CA TYR A 55 -23.72 -0.70 -14.29
C TYR A 55 -24.09 -2.11 -13.80
N GLU A 56 -25.06 -2.22 -12.88
CA GLU A 56 -25.50 -3.49 -12.32
C GLU A 56 -26.05 -4.44 -13.38
N THR A 57 -26.79 -3.93 -14.38
CA THR A 57 -27.25 -4.73 -15.52
C THR A 57 -26.08 -5.31 -16.30
N ILE A 58 -25.03 -4.52 -16.60
CA ILE A 58 -23.87 -5.04 -17.33
C ILE A 58 -23.17 -6.14 -16.51
N ILE A 59 -22.94 -5.95 -15.21
CA ILE A 59 -22.27 -6.98 -14.39
C ILE A 59 -23.14 -8.22 -14.28
N LYS A 60 -24.46 -8.08 -14.05
CA LYS A 60 -25.40 -9.21 -13.97
C LYS A 60 -25.35 -10.09 -15.22
N LYS A 61 -25.15 -9.49 -16.40
CA LYS A 61 -25.08 -10.21 -17.68
C LYS A 61 -23.69 -10.76 -17.97
N THR A 62 -22.65 -9.98 -17.73
CA THR A 62 -21.27 -10.32 -18.12
C THR A 62 -20.49 -11.05 -17.03
N GLY A 63 -20.85 -10.88 -15.76
CA GLY A 63 -20.09 -11.35 -14.60
C GLY A 63 -18.74 -10.65 -14.41
N VAL A 64 -18.55 -9.48 -15.04
CA VAL A 64 -17.27 -8.74 -15.07
C VAL A 64 -17.48 -7.34 -14.50
N SER A 65 -16.66 -6.97 -13.52
CA SER A 65 -16.57 -5.62 -12.99
C SER A 65 -15.15 -5.06 -13.02
N GLU A 66 -14.15 -5.93 -12.94
CA GLU A 66 -12.73 -5.61 -12.95
C GLU A 66 -12.04 -6.30 -14.13
N ASN A 67 -10.77 -5.97 -14.38
CA ASN A 67 -9.97 -6.59 -15.45
C ASN A 67 -10.63 -6.46 -16.84
N ILE A 68 -11.14 -5.27 -17.15
CA ILE A 68 -11.69 -4.92 -18.47
C ILE A 68 -10.59 -4.39 -19.39
N LYS A 69 -10.71 -4.57 -20.71
CA LYS A 69 -9.82 -4.02 -21.75
C LYS A 69 -10.65 -3.60 -22.97
N PHE A 70 -10.19 -2.59 -23.72
CA PHE A 70 -10.78 -2.29 -25.02
C PHE A 70 -10.17 -3.18 -26.08
N LYS A 71 -10.95 -3.45 -27.14
CA LYS A 71 -10.50 -4.16 -28.32
C LYS A 71 -9.28 -3.47 -28.92
N GLY A 72 -8.17 -4.20 -29.03
CA GLY A 72 -6.88 -3.69 -29.54
C GLY A 72 -5.88 -3.30 -28.45
N ASP A 73 -6.30 -3.19 -27.18
CA ASP A 73 -5.39 -2.90 -26.09
C ASP A 73 -4.62 -4.15 -25.63
N LYS A 74 -3.31 -3.98 -25.39
CA LYS A 74 -2.41 -5.04 -24.90
C LYS A 74 -2.54 -5.32 -23.39
N GLY A 75 -3.48 -4.69 -22.68
CA GLY A 75 -3.60 -4.88 -21.23
C GLY A 75 -4.94 -4.43 -20.66
N TYR A 76 -5.20 -4.89 -19.44
CA TYR A 76 -6.40 -4.55 -18.68
C TYR A 76 -6.29 -3.15 -18.05
N PHE A 77 -7.43 -2.48 -17.91
CA PHE A 77 -7.58 -1.22 -17.20
C PHE A 77 -7.38 -1.41 -15.70
N SER A 78 -6.73 -0.44 -15.07
CA SER A 78 -6.62 -0.36 -13.61
C SER A 78 -7.91 0.13 -12.93
N ASN A 79 -8.83 0.71 -13.69
CA ASN A 79 -10.13 1.14 -13.20
C ASN A 79 -11.18 0.02 -13.40
N ASN A 80 -12.15 -0.05 -12.49
CA ASN A 80 -13.31 -0.93 -12.61
C ASN A 80 -14.39 -0.36 -13.54
N LEU A 81 -15.30 -1.23 -13.98
CA LEU A 81 -16.39 -0.92 -14.90
C LEU A 81 -17.35 0.14 -14.33
N GLY A 82 -17.63 0.12 -13.03
CA GLY A 82 -18.54 1.10 -12.40
C GLY A 82 -17.99 2.53 -12.53
N SER A 83 -16.70 2.70 -12.21
CA SER A 83 -16.02 3.99 -12.37
C SER A 83 -15.96 4.44 -13.83
N LEU A 84 -15.86 3.51 -14.78
CA LEU A 84 -15.92 3.81 -16.21
C LEU A 84 -17.32 4.29 -16.61
N CYS A 85 -18.38 3.61 -16.18
CA CYS A 85 -19.76 4.01 -16.44
C CYS A 85 -20.09 5.39 -15.86
N ASP A 86 -19.71 5.65 -14.61
CA ASP A 86 -19.93 6.94 -13.95
C ASP A 86 -19.14 8.07 -14.64
N SER A 87 -17.87 7.82 -14.94
CA SER A 87 -17.03 8.81 -15.64
C SER A 87 -17.56 9.11 -17.02
N LEU A 88 -18.00 8.09 -17.76
CA LEU A 88 -18.58 8.22 -19.09
C LEU A 88 -19.91 9.01 -19.03
N SER A 89 -20.79 8.67 -18.08
CA SER A 89 -22.06 9.38 -17.86
C SER A 89 -21.82 10.87 -17.59
N ASN A 90 -20.91 11.18 -16.66
CA ASN A 90 -20.56 12.56 -16.32
C ASN A 90 -19.94 13.32 -17.50
N VAL A 91 -19.06 12.69 -18.26
CA VAL A 91 -18.45 13.32 -19.44
C VAL A 91 -19.51 13.61 -20.50
N LEU A 92 -20.34 12.62 -20.84
CA LEU A 92 -21.36 12.79 -21.87
C LEU A 92 -22.40 13.84 -21.47
N HIS A 93 -22.84 13.86 -20.21
CA HIS A 93 -23.79 14.86 -19.70
C HIS A 93 -23.21 16.28 -19.73
N ASN A 94 -21.91 16.43 -19.46
CA ASN A 94 -21.28 17.75 -19.57
C ASN A 94 -21.09 18.16 -21.04
N VAL A 95 -20.82 17.22 -21.95
CA VAL A 95 -20.73 17.52 -23.38
C VAL A 95 -22.10 17.95 -23.93
N THR A 96 -23.21 17.35 -23.52
CA THR A 96 -24.55 17.77 -23.97
C THR A 96 -24.94 19.18 -23.50
N LYS A 97 -24.30 19.70 -22.44
CA LYS A 97 -24.50 21.07 -21.94
C LYS A 97 -23.65 22.11 -22.65
N ILE A 98 -22.63 21.71 -23.38
CA ILE A 98 -21.74 22.63 -24.08
C ILE A 98 -22.07 22.53 -25.57
N ASP A 99 -22.51 23.62 -26.16
CA ASP A 99 -22.69 23.73 -27.61
C ASP A 99 -21.31 23.75 -28.29
N LEU A 100 -20.70 22.57 -28.43
CA LEU A 100 -19.40 22.37 -29.08
C LEU A 100 -19.65 21.88 -30.49
N GLU A 101 -19.23 22.66 -31.48
CA GLU A 101 -19.01 22.13 -32.82
C GLU A 101 -18.03 20.94 -32.75
N ASP A 102 -18.31 19.87 -33.50
CA ASP A 102 -17.59 18.59 -33.46
C ASP A 102 -16.05 18.74 -33.55
N ALA A 103 -15.57 19.80 -34.23
CA ALA A 103 -14.15 20.11 -34.39
C ALA A 103 -13.43 20.50 -33.08
N HIS A 104 -14.14 20.94 -32.04
CA HIS A 104 -13.55 21.47 -30.81
C HIS A 104 -13.57 20.51 -29.61
N ILE A 105 -14.27 19.38 -29.72
CA ILE A 105 -14.37 18.38 -28.65
C ILE A 105 -13.00 17.80 -28.27
N SER A 106 -12.16 17.50 -29.27
CA SER A 106 -10.80 16.98 -29.06
C SER A 106 -9.93 17.96 -28.28
N ASP A 107 -10.02 19.25 -28.61
CA ASP A 107 -9.23 20.29 -27.94
C ASP A 107 -9.75 20.61 -26.54
N TYR A 108 -11.06 20.53 -26.33
CA TYR A 108 -11.66 20.57 -24.99
C TYR A 108 -11.11 19.44 -24.11
N PHE A 109 -11.09 18.18 -24.59
CA PHE A 109 -10.54 17.07 -23.83
C PHE A 109 -9.03 17.21 -23.57
N LYS A 110 -8.25 17.73 -24.53
CA LYS A 110 -6.82 18.03 -24.31
C LYS A 110 -6.63 19.09 -23.22
N LYS A 111 -7.40 20.18 -23.25
CA LYS A 111 -7.34 21.27 -22.25
C LYS A 111 -7.78 20.77 -20.87
N ALA A 112 -8.87 20.02 -20.78
CA ALA A 112 -9.35 19.41 -19.54
C ALA A 112 -8.30 18.45 -18.94
N LYS A 113 -7.68 17.60 -19.78
CA LYS A 113 -6.59 16.72 -19.35
C LYS A 113 -5.39 17.51 -18.84
N LYS A 114 -5.00 18.59 -19.53
CA LYS A 114 -3.91 19.48 -19.10
C LYS A 114 -4.23 20.17 -17.77
N LEU A 115 -5.45 20.64 -17.58
CA LEU A 115 -5.92 21.28 -16.35
C LEU A 115 -5.88 20.30 -15.16
N VAL A 116 -6.40 19.09 -15.34
CA VAL A 116 -6.37 18.05 -14.29
C VAL A 116 -4.93 17.67 -13.95
N ASN A 117 -4.08 17.48 -14.96
CA ASN A 117 -2.64 17.25 -14.75
C ASN A 117 -2.00 18.37 -13.94
N TRP A 118 -2.26 19.62 -14.31
CA TRP A 118 -1.69 20.78 -13.64
C TRP A 118 -2.16 20.93 -12.20
N LYS A 119 -3.47 20.83 -11.95
CA LYS A 119 -4.04 20.87 -10.59
C LYS A 119 -3.45 19.77 -9.72
N SER A 120 -3.26 18.58 -10.29
CA SER A 120 -2.73 17.46 -9.53
C SER A 120 -1.24 17.60 -9.26
N ALA A 121 -0.47 18.08 -10.24
CA ALA A 121 0.93 18.42 -10.04
C ALA A 121 1.10 19.53 -8.98
N ALA A 122 0.27 20.57 -9.02
CA ALA A 122 0.27 21.64 -8.02
C ALA A 122 -0.11 21.12 -6.62
N GLY A 123 -1.17 20.32 -6.51
CA GLY A 123 -1.60 19.72 -5.25
C GLY A 123 -0.54 18.81 -4.63
N LEU A 124 0.05 17.91 -5.43
CA LEU A 124 1.17 17.08 -5.00
C LEU A 124 2.42 17.93 -4.69
N GLY A 125 2.66 19.00 -5.43
CA GLY A 125 3.73 19.96 -5.20
C GLY A 125 3.63 20.70 -3.86
N VAL A 126 2.43 20.79 -3.27
CA VAL A 126 2.23 21.32 -1.91
C VAL A 126 2.28 20.19 -0.87
N ILE A 127 1.59 19.08 -1.13
CA ILE A 127 1.46 17.97 -0.16
C ILE A 127 2.79 17.26 0.07
N ILE A 128 3.60 17.01 -0.97
CA ILE A 128 4.87 16.29 -0.84
C ILE A 128 5.85 17.05 0.06
N PRO A 129 6.10 18.37 -0.13
CA PRO A 129 6.91 19.14 0.81
C PRO A 129 6.37 19.12 2.24
N LEU A 130 5.04 19.23 2.43
CA LEU A 130 4.44 19.14 3.76
C LEU A 130 4.69 17.77 4.41
N ALA A 131 4.46 16.69 3.67
CA ALA A 131 4.73 15.32 4.10
C ALA A 131 6.20 15.11 4.44
N ILE A 132 7.11 15.67 3.64
CA ILE A 132 8.55 15.63 3.91
C ILE A 132 8.92 16.46 5.14
N SER A 133 8.24 17.59 5.39
CA SER A 133 8.54 18.48 6.50
C SER A 133 7.99 18.00 7.86
N ALA A 134 6.96 17.15 7.87
CA ALA A 134 6.27 16.73 9.07
C ALA A 134 7.20 16.12 10.13
N GLN A 135 8.11 15.23 9.73
CA GLN A 135 9.02 14.58 10.66
C GLN A 135 10.13 15.52 11.20
N PRO A 136 10.83 16.30 10.36
CA PRO A 136 11.73 17.35 10.84
C PRO A 136 11.06 18.33 11.80
N ILE A 137 9.83 18.78 11.50
CA ILE A 137 9.08 19.71 12.36
C ILE A 137 8.75 19.05 13.69
N ASN A 138 8.20 17.84 13.69
CA ASN A 138 7.87 17.12 14.93
C ASN A 138 9.10 16.94 15.82
N ARG A 139 10.26 16.60 15.23
CA ARG A 139 11.51 16.51 15.98
C ARG A 139 12.00 17.84 16.51
N TRP A 140 11.94 18.89 15.70
CA TRP A 140 12.33 20.23 16.13
C TRP A 140 11.49 20.69 17.34
N ILE A 141 10.18 20.47 17.30
CA ILE A 141 9.28 20.73 18.43
C ILE A 141 9.71 19.89 19.65
N THR A 142 9.95 18.59 19.47
CA THR A 142 10.42 17.70 20.56
C THR A 142 11.73 18.18 21.16
N HIS A 143 12.73 18.57 20.38
CA HIS A 143 14.00 19.10 20.90
C HIS A 143 13.83 20.42 21.65
N LYS A 144 12.95 21.31 21.15
CA LYS A 144 12.68 22.59 21.79
C LYS A 144 11.98 22.42 23.14
N LEU A 145 11.10 21.42 23.26
CA LEU A 145 10.38 21.11 24.49
C LEU A 145 11.19 20.25 25.47
N SER A 146 11.98 19.30 24.98
CA SER A 146 12.72 18.35 25.82
C SER A 146 14.11 18.84 26.24
N GLY A 147 14.67 19.82 25.52
CA GLY A 147 16.02 20.34 25.75
C GLY A 147 17.16 19.34 25.46
N LYS A 148 16.84 18.11 25.00
CA LYS A 148 17.81 17.02 24.78
C LYS A 148 17.95 16.70 23.29
N LYS A 149 19.17 16.43 22.81
CA LYS A 149 19.45 15.96 21.43
C LYS A 149 19.69 14.44 21.40
N GLY A 150 19.11 13.75 20.42
CA GLY A 150 19.30 12.30 20.22
C GLY A 150 18.04 11.56 19.79
N ALA A 151 18.26 10.43 19.11
CA ALA A 151 17.22 9.49 18.69
C ALA A 151 16.52 8.85 19.91
N PRO A 152 15.17 8.86 20.01
CA PRO A 152 14.41 8.29 21.14
C PRO A 152 14.41 6.74 21.21
N ILE A 153 15.36 6.08 20.55
CA ILE A 153 15.49 4.61 20.51
C ILE A 153 16.30 4.08 21.70
N TYR A 154 17.07 4.96 22.35
CA TYR A 154 17.95 4.63 23.46
C TYR A 154 17.24 4.92 24.78
N ASN A 155 17.12 3.90 25.65
CA ASN A 155 16.58 4.03 27.01
C ASN A 155 17.61 4.61 28.00
N ASP A 156 18.71 5.15 27.49
CA ASP A 156 19.79 5.76 28.23
C ASP A 156 19.75 7.28 28.00
N ASP A 157 19.62 8.05 29.09
CA ASP A 157 19.54 9.52 29.17
C ASP A 157 20.78 10.29 28.67
N LYS A 158 21.61 9.68 27.81
CA LYS A 158 22.90 10.21 27.37
C LYS A 158 22.78 10.92 26.02
N GLU A 159 23.17 12.19 26.00
CA GLU A 159 23.29 12.97 24.77
C GLU A 159 24.43 12.41 23.91
N ARG A 160 24.11 11.82 22.75
CA ARG A 160 25.12 11.27 21.83
C ARG A 160 25.35 12.23 20.68
N VAL A 161 26.40 13.04 20.78
CA VAL A 161 26.87 13.89 19.67
C VAL A 161 27.76 13.05 18.76
N LEU A 162 27.36 12.83 17.51
CA LEU A 162 28.16 12.06 16.55
C LEU A 162 29.45 12.78 16.16
N THR A 163 30.53 12.02 16.00
CA THR A 163 31.80 12.50 15.43
C THR A 163 31.66 12.85 13.94
N ALA A 164 32.60 13.62 13.38
CA ALA A 164 32.55 14.07 11.98
C ALA A 164 32.53 12.89 10.98
N ASP A 165 33.27 11.82 11.25
CA ASP A 165 33.29 10.61 10.42
C ASP A 165 32.00 9.80 10.51
N GLU A 166 31.37 9.73 11.68
CA GLU A 166 30.07 9.08 11.85
C GLU A 166 28.96 9.87 11.17
N LYS A 167 29.02 11.21 11.19
CA LYS A 167 28.12 12.08 10.41
C LYS A 167 28.29 11.84 8.91
N ARG A 168 29.52 11.75 8.41
CA ARG A 168 29.79 11.45 6.99
C ARG A 168 29.24 10.09 6.58
N LYS A 169 29.47 9.05 7.40
CA LYS A 169 28.93 7.69 7.17
C LYS A 169 27.40 7.66 7.26
N LEU A 170 26.80 8.42 8.17
CA LEU A 170 25.35 8.54 8.30
C LEU A 170 24.73 9.20 7.07
N THR A 171 25.30 10.33 6.62
CA THR A 171 24.87 11.03 5.40
C THR A 171 24.96 10.12 4.19
N ALA A 172 26.08 9.40 4.00
CA ALA A 172 26.21 8.44 2.91
C ALA A 172 25.13 7.35 2.96
N LYS A 173 24.86 6.77 4.14
CA LYS A 173 23.80 5.76 4.29
C LYS A 173 22.40 6.33 4.02
N LYS A 174 22.12 7.59 4.38
CA LYS A 174 20.85 8.27 4.05
C LYS A 174 20.67 8.40 2.53
N PHE A 175 21.74 8.76 1.81
CA PHE A 175 21.74 8.83 0.35
C PHE A 175 21.47 7.48 -0.34
N PHE A 176 21.69 6.34 0.34
CA PHE A 176 21.28 5.02 -0.17
C PHE A 176 19.87 4.62 0.32
N ALA A 177 19.53 4.89 1.57
CA ALA A 177 18.28 4.44 2.18
C ALA A 177 17.05 5.17 1.63
N VAL A 178 17.16 6.47 1.36
CA VAL A 178 16.05 7.27 0.80
C VAL A 178 15.67 6.80 -0.61
N PRO A 179 16.62 6.63 -1.57
CA PRO A 179 16.29 6.04 -2.87
C PRO A 179 15.75 4.61 -2.78
N LEU A 180 16.15 3.82 -1.78
CA LEU A 180 15.63 2.47 -1.60
C LEU A 180 14.13 2.49 -1.28
N MET A 181 13.66 3.42 -0.46
CA MET A 181 12.24 3.64 -0.21
C MET A 181 11.49 4.04 -1.48
N ALA A 182 12.07 4.96 -2.26
CA ALA A 182 11.51 5.36 -3.56
C ALA A 182 11.49 4.18 -4.56
N GLY A 183 12.50 3.31 -4.52
CA GLY A 183 12.57 2.10 -5.33
C GLY A 183 11.49 1.08 -4.96
N VAL A 184 11.25 0.85 -3.67
CA VAL A 184 10.15 -0.03 -3.20
C VAL A 184 8.79 0.54 -3.59
N ALA A 185 8.59 1.85 -3.42
CA ALA A 185 7.38 2.53 -3.89
C ALA A 185 7.22 2.39 -5.41
N GLY A 186 8.27 2.65 -6.17
CA GLY A 186 8.30 2.48 -7.62
C GLY A 186 7.96 1.05 -8.06
N LEU A 187 8.50 0.03 -7.39
CA LEU A 187 8.18 -1.37 -7.66
C LEU A 187 6.72 -1.71 -7.33
N SER A 188 6.19 -1.21 -6.22
CA SER A 188 4.78 -1.41 -5.85
C SER A 188 3.83 -0.83 -6.90
N MET A 189 4.23 0.25 -7.56
CA MET A 189 3.47 0.91 -8.62
C MET A 189 3.75 0.31 -10.01
N TRP A 190 4.94 -0.25 -10.24
CA TRP A 190 5.32 -0.87 -11.51
C TRP A 190 4.51 -2.13 -11.81
N MET A 191 4.03 -2.82 -10.76
CA MET A 191 3.08 -3.93 -10.87
C MET A 191 1.74 -3.51 -11.49
N ASP A 192 1.33 -2.24 -11.32
CA ASP A 192 0.11 -1.65 -11.88
C ASP A 192 0.34 -0.86 -13.20
N ARG A 193 1.57 -0.90 -13.75
CA ARG A 193 2.10 -0.12 -14.90
C ARG A 193 2.18 1.40 -14.61
N PRO A 194 3.38 2.00 -14.48
CA PRO A 194 3.51 3.42 -14.24
C PRO A 194 3.10 4.17 -15.49
N SER A 195 2.10 5.02 -15.35
CA SER A 195 1.77 6.04 -16.34
C SER A 195 1.71 7.38 -15.64
N LEU A 196 2.01 8.47 -16.35
CA LEU A 196 1.88 9.85 -15.84
C LEU A 196 0.47 10.16 -15.29
N LYS A 197 -0.52 9.30 -15.54
CA LYS A 197 -1.87 9.36 -14.96
C LYS A 197 -1.91 9.03 -13.45
N MET A 198 -0.85 8.43 -12.89
CA MET A 198 -0.71 8.13 -11.46
C MET A 198 -0.65 9.40 -10.59
N PHE A 199 -0.27 10.53 -11.19
CA PHE A 199 -0.21 11.82 -10.51
C PHE A 199 -1.53 12.58 -10.59
N GLN A 200 -2.54 12.10 -11.35
CA GLN A 200 -3.83 12.79 -11.52
C GLN A 200 -4.80 12.46 -10.37
N PHE A 201 -5.35 13.48 -9.71
CA PHE A 201 -6.50 13.29 -8.83
C PHE A 201 -7.72 12.93 -9.68
N LYS A 202 -8.27 11.73 -9.43
CA LYS A 202 -9.49 11.26 -10.09
C LYS A 202 -10.75 11.63 -9.30
N ASN A 203 -10.62 11.91 -8.00
CA ASN A 203 -11.70 12.29 -7.09
C ASN A 203 -11.15 13.19 -5.96
N ILE A 204 -12.03 13.67 -5.08
CA ILE A 204 -11.69 14.46 -3.88
C ILE A 204 -10.72 13.69 -2.96
N PHE A 205 -10.82 12.36 -2.94
CA PHE A 205 -9.88 11.48 -2.25
C PHE A 205 -8.68 11.11 -3.13
N PRO A 206 -7.46 11.05 -2.55
CA PRO A 206 -6.28 10.61 -3.28
C PRO A 206 -6.46 9.19 -3.80
N THR A 207 -5.96 8.93 -5.02
CA THR A 207 -5.91 7.56 -5.57
C THR A 207 -4.90 6.71 -4.78
N MET A 208 -4.98 5.38 -4.89
CA MET A 208 -4.01 4.48 -4.24
C MET A 208 -2.57 4.77 -4.64
N ASP A 209 -2.34 5.14 -5.90
CA ASP A 209 -1.01 5.53 -6.37
C ASP A 209 -0.54 6.85 -5.74
N GLN A 210 -1.42 7.83 -5.59
CA GLN A 210 -1.09 9.07 -4.88
C GLN A 210 -0.84 8.80 -3.39
N ALA A 211 -1.61 7.94 -2.76
CA ALA A 211 -1.38 7.51 -1.38
C ALA A 211 -0.03 6.82 -1.22
N ARG A 212 0.37 5.94 -2.16
CA ARG A 212 1.69 5.32 -2.20
C ARG A 212 2.80 6.37 -2.34
N ILE A 213 2.66 7.36 -3.22
CA ILE A 213 3.65 8.44 -3.39
C ILE A 213 3.77 9.30 -2.12
N ILE A 214 2.65 9.75 -1.57
CA ILE A 214 2.62 10.60 -0.37
C ILE A 214 3.23 9.83 0.81
N SER A 215 2.85 8.57 1.02
CA SER A 215 3.42 7.73 2.07
C SER A 215 4.91 7.45 1.84
N ALA A 216 5.34 7.20 0.61
CA ALA A 216 6.75 7.03 0.29
C ALA A 216 7.55 8.30 0.61
N ALA A 217 7.00 9.49 0.33
CA ALA A 217 7.61 10.77 0.68
C ALA A 217 7.69 10.96 2.21
N THR A 218 6.60 10.67 2.93
CA THR A 218 6.57 10.70 4.41
C THR A 218 7.62 9.76 5.00
N PHE A 219 7.64 8.50 4.58
CA PHE A 219 8.60 7.49 5.06
C PHE A 219 10.04 7.84 4.70
N SER A 220 10.29 8.35 3.50
CA SER A 220 11.60 8.84 3.08
C SER A 220 12.08 9.99 3.97
N SER A 221 11.17 10.88 4.38
CA SER A 221 11.49 11.93 5.35
C SER A 221 11.85 11.38 6.72
N ARG A 222 11.13 10.36 7.21
CA ARG A 222 11.46 9.70 8.49
C ARG A 222 12.87 9.09 8.45
N ILE A 223 13.20 8.42 7.35
CA ILE A 223 14.53 7.86 7.09
C ILE A 223 15.58 8.98 7.03
N ALA A 224 15.33 10.06 6.28
CA ALA A 224 16.25 11.19 6.11
C ALA A 224 16.49 11.97 7.41
N ALA A 225 15.48 12.07 8.28
CA ALA A 225 15.57 12.78 9.55
C ALA A 225 16.45 12.05 10.57
N SER A 226 16.62 10.72 10.48
CA SER A 226 17.35 9.86 11.44
C SER A 226 18.67 10.48 11.94
N GLU A 227 18.90 10.48 13.25
CA GLU A 227 20.05 11.13 13.88
C GLU A 227 21.25 10.19 14.07
N ASP A 228 21.05 8.87 14.08
CA ASP A 228 22.12 7.86 14.17
C ASP A 228 22.00 6.76 13.10
N SER A 229 23.10 6.06 12.83
CA SER A 229 23.18 4.90 11.94
C SER A 229 22.29 3.72 12.37
N ASN A 230 22.05 3.53 13.67
CA ASN A 230 21.15 2.47 14.12
C ASN A 230 19.69 2.86 13.92
N GLU A 231 19.34 4.10 14.27
CA GLU A 231 18.03 4.66 13.98
C GLU A 231 17.74 4.64 12.48
N LEU A 232 18.70 5.01 11.64
CA LEU A 232 18.53 4.98 10.19
C LEU A 232 18.19 3.57 9.70
N LYS A 233 18.91 2.55 10.15
CA LYS A 233 18.65 1.15 9.75
C LYS A 233 17.29 0.67 10.24
N GLU A 234 16.94 0.99 11.49
CA GLU A 234 15.66 0.61 12.08
C GLU A 234 14.48 1.29 11.36
N ASN A 235 14.56 2.62 11.19
CA ASN A 235 13.58 3.41 10.45
C ASN A 235 13.44 2.88 9.01
N THR A 236 14.55 2.62 8.32
CA THR A 236 14.52 2.09 6.95
C THR A 236 13.78 0.76 6.89
N ILE A 237 14.13 -0.22 7.73
CA ILE A 237 13.50 -1.54 7.70
C ILE A 237 12.04 -1.47 8.12
N ARG A 238 11.73 -0.78 9.23
CA ARG A 238 10.36 -0.61 9.71
C ARG A 238 9.50 0.08 8.66
N ASP A 239 9.98 1.17 8.06
CA ASP A 239 9.17 2.01 7.20
C ASP A 239 8.95 1.36 5.83
N ILE A 240 9.94 0.62 5.31
CA ILE A 240 9.77 -0.23 4.13
C ILE A 240 8.81 -1.38 4.42
N ALA A 241 8.96 -2.08 5.55
CA ALA A 241 8.07 -3.17 5.92
C ALA A 241 6.63 -2.67 6.11
N THR A 242 6.45 -1.55 6.79
CA THR A 242 5.16 -0.87 6.99
C THR A 242 4.51 -0.52 5.66
N PHE A 243 5.26 0.15 4.78
CA PHE A 243 4.78 0.51 3.45
C PHE A 243 4.41 -0.73 2.64
N SER A 244 5.28 -1.74 2.66
CA SER A 244 5.07 -2.97 1.90
C SER A 244 3.83 -3.72 2.36
N SER A 245 3.66 -3.88 3.68
CA SER A 245 2.50 -4.52 4.30
C SER A 245 1.19 -3.83 3.92
N PHE A 246 1.12 -2.51 4.00
CA PHE A 246 -0.10 -1.77 3.69
C PHE A 246 -0.45 -1.69 2.21
N TYR A 247 0.55 -1.59 1.31
CA TYR A 247 0.28 -1.22 -0.08
C TYR A 247 0.32 -2.35 -1.09
N PHE A 248 0.91 -3.51 -0.75
CA PHE A 248 0.93 -4.64 -1.69
C PHE A 248 1.05 -6.03 -1.04
N LEU A 249 1.74 -6.21 0.09
CA LEU A 249 1.85 -7.53 0.76
C LEU A 249 0.51 -8.05 1.26
N GLY A 250 -0.34 -7.16 1.80
CA GLY A 250 -1.67 -7.52 2.24
C GLY A 250 -2.56 -8.11 1.12
N ASP A 251 -2.44 -7.58 -0.10
CA ASP A 251 -3.15 -8.11 -1.27
C ASP A 251 -2.63 -9.49 -1.66
N TYR A 252 -1.32 -9.76 -1.53
CA TYR A 252 -0.77 -11.10 -1.74
C TYR A 252 -1.23 -12.09 -0.67
N ALA A 253 -1.33 -11.66 0.59
CA ALA A 253 -1.88 -12.48 1.66
C ALA A 253 -3.35 -12.84 1.38
N ALA A 254 -4.16 -11.85 0.96
CA ALA A 254 -5.54 -12.09 0.54
C ALA A 254 -5.62 -13.09 -0.62
N LYS A 255 -4.77 -12.94 -1.64
CA LYS A 255 -4.71 -13.88 -2.79
C LYS A 255 -4.33 -15.28 -2.35
N ALA A 256 -3.39 -15.42 -1.41
CA ALA A 256 -2.94 -16.71 -0.91
C ALA A 256 -4.07 -17.41 -0.13
N ILE A 257 -4.76 -16.67 0.74
CA ILE A 257 -5.93 -17.17 1.47
C ILE A 257 -7.04 -17.58 0.49
N ALA A 258 -7.33 -16.74 -0.52
CA ALA A 258 -8.31 -17.07 -1.55
C ALA A 258 -7.94 -18.35 -2.32
N THR A 259 -6.65 -18.52 -2.68
CA THR A 259 -6.14 -19.72 -3.36
C THR A 259 -6.32 -20.99 -2.51
N LEU A 260 -6.07 -20.88 -1.19
CA LEU A 260 -6.30 -22.00 -0.28
C LEU A 260 -7.79 -22.31 -0.14
N LEU A 261 -8.62 -21.29 0.05
CA LEU A 261 -10.06 -21.45 0.20
C LEU A 261 -10.72 -22.05 -1.06
N ASP A 262 -10.30 -21.64 -2.26
CA ASP A 262 -10.74 -22.25 -3.54
C ASP A 262 -10.28 -23.70 -3.70
N LYS A 263 -9.14 -24.08 -3.13
CA LYS A 263 -8.68 -25.48 -3.14
C LYS A 263 -9.47 -26.36 -2.16
N TYR A 264 -9.81 -25.83 -0.99
CA TYR A 264 -10.57 -26.55 0.03
C TYR A 264 -12.07 -26.60 -0.28
N ASN A 265 -12.61 -25.56 -0.91
CA ASN A 265 -14.01 -25.49 -1.36
C ASN A 265 -14.06 -25.61 -2.89
N LYS A 266 -14.18 -26.84 -3.40
CA LYS A 266 -14.14 -27.12 -4.85
C LYS A 266 -15.14 -26.33 -5.72
N ASP A 267 -16.17 -25.73 -5.11
CA ASP A 267 -17.18 -24.92 -5.81
C ASP A 267 -16.98 -23.41 -5.68
N SER A 268 -16.03 -22.92 -4.88
CA SER A 268 -15.86 -21.47 -4.72
C SER A 268 -15.21 -20.83 -5.94
N GLN A 269 -15.63 -19.59 -6.22
CA GLN A 269 -15.22 -18.82 -7.39
C GLN A 269 -14.61 -17.49 -6.95
N LEU A 270 -13.58 -17.54 -6.12
CA LEU A 270 -12.97 -16.34 -5.55
C LEU A 270 -11.91 -15.74 -6.45
N LEU A 271 -11.32 -16.54 -7.35
CA LEU A 271 -10.23 -16.11 -8.20
C LEU A 271 -10.65 -15.93 -9.67
N THR A 272 -9.99 -14.95 -10.29
CA THR A 272 -9.95 -14.73 -11.74
C THR A 272 -8.50 -14.89 -12.19
N HIS A 273 -8.26 -15.79 -13.13
CA HIS A 273 -6.95 -16.04 -13.72
C HIS A 273 -6.88 -15.36 -15.10
N LEU A 274 -6.02 -14.35 -15.20
CA LEU A 274 -5.81 -13.54 -16.40
C LEU A 274 -4.83 -14.18 -17.39
N LYS A 275 -4.08 -15.18 -16.92
CA LYS A 275 -3.13 -16.00 -17.68
C LYS A 275 -2.68 -17.18 -16.82
N ASN A 276 -2.67 -18.40 -17.33
CA ASN A 276 -2.08 -19.53 -16.60
C ASN A 276 -0.58 -19.72 -16.91
N SER A 277 0.10 -20.40 -15.98
CA SER A 277 1.50 -20.81 -16.17
C SER A 277 1.57 -21.97 -17.17
N LYS A 278 2.66 -22.04 -17.93
CA LYS A 278 2.89 -23.19 -18.83
C LYS A 278 3.41 -24.37 -18.03
N GLU A 279 3.06 -25.58 -18.47
CA GLU A 279 3.57 -26.82 -17.90
C GLU A 279 5.10 -26.85 -18.05
N GLY A 280 5.83 -26.99 -16.94
CA GLY A 280 7.30 -26.90 -16.89
C GLY A 280 7.90 -25.57 -16.41
N ASP A 281 7.09 -24.56 -16.03
CA ASP A 281 7.61 -23.31 -15.47
C ASP A 281 8.28 -23.52 -14.08
N ASN A 282 9.46 -22.93 -13.89
CA ASN A 282 10.16 -22.92 -12.60
C ASN A 282 9.31 -22.29 -11.48
N ILE A 283 9.55 -22.68 -10.23
CA ILE A 283 8.81 -22.23 -9.04
C ILE A 283 8.69 -20.69 -8.98
N PHE A 284 9.77 -19.96 -9.28
CA PHE A 284 9.76 -18.49 -9.31
C PHE A 284 8.85 -17.93 -10.42
N LYS A 285 8.87 -18.52 -11.62
CA LYS A 285 7.98 -18.11 -12.72
C LYS A 285 6.52 -18.39 -12.40
N ARG A 286 6.23 -19.52 -11.76
CA ARG A 286 4.88 -19.88 -11.28
C ARG A 286 4.39 -18.90 -10.22
N PHE A 287 5.25 -18.55 -9.26
CA PHE A 287 4.94 -17.53 -8.26
C PHE A 287 4.69 -16.16 -8.89
N TRP A 288 5.56 -15.73 -9.82
CA TRP A 288 5.41 -14.45 -10.51
C TRP A 288 4.14 -14.40 -11.37
N ASN A 289 3.83 -15.49 -12.09
CA ASN A 289 2.57 -15.61 -12.84
C ASN A 289 1.38 -15.55 -11.90
N TRP A 290 1.40 -16.26 -10.78
CA TRP A 290 0.34 -16.20 -9.77
C TRP A 290 0.16 -14.77 -9.22
N ALA A 291 1.25 -14.14 -8.81
CA ALA A 291 1.26 -12.79 -8.24
C ALA A 291 0.66 -11.75 -9.21
N LYS A 292 1.04 -11.83 -10.50
CA LYS A 292 0.68 -10.85 -11.54
C LYS A 292 -0.63 -11.15 -12.27
N HIS A 293 -0.97 -12.42 -12.46
CA HIS A 293 -2.06 -12.86 -13.33
C HIS A 293 -3.22 -13.52 -12.57
N THR A 294 -3.22 -13.45 -11.24
CA THR A 294 -4.36 -13.86 -10.41
C THR A 294 -4.95 -12.64 -9.72
N SER A 295 -6.26 -12.44 -9.86
CA SER A 295 -7.03 -11.41 -9.16
C SER A 295 -8.10 -12.07 -8.31
N ILE A 296 -8.46 -11.45 -7.18
CA ILE A 296 -9.63 -11.87 -6.40
C ILE A 296 -10.85 -11.20 -7.04
N LYS A 297 -11.92 -11.95 -7.28
CA LYS A 297 -13.18 -11.41 -7.82
C LYS A 297 -13.72 -10.32 -6.93
N SER A 298 -14.20 -9.24 -7.54
CA SER A 298 -14.76 -8.11 -6.80
C SER A 298 -16.04 -8.52 -6.04
N THR A 299 -16.47 -7.69 -5.10
CA THR A 299 -17.75 -7.92 -4.40
C THR A 299 -18.91 -7.91 -5.39
N ASP A 300 -18.87 -7.03 -6.40
CA ASP A 300 -19.93 -6.90 -7.39
C ASP A 300 -19.98 -8.12 -8.32
N GLU A 301 -18.83 -8.69 -8.66
CA GLU A 301 -18.73 -9.95 -9.41
C GLU A 301 -19.31 -11.14 -8.63
N ILE A 302 -19.05 -11.19 -7.33
CA ILE A 302 -19.63 -12.23 -6.45
C ILE A 302 -21.13 -12.03 -6.32
N MET A 303 -21.60 -10.79 -6.19
CA MET A 303 -23.03 -10.48 -6.07
C MET A 303 -23.82 -10.77 -7.35
N ALA A 304 -23.16 -10.76 -8.50
CA ALA A 304 -23.74 -11.11 -9.80
C ALA A 304 -23.89 -12.63 -10.04
N ILE A 305 -23.39 -13.48 -9.13
CA ILE A 305 -23.63 -14.93 -9.18
C ILE A 305 -25.13 -15.21 -8.98
N LYS A 306 -25.72 -15.95 -9.94
CA LYS A 306 -27.17 -16.26 -9.93
C LYS A 306 -27.60 -17.19 -8.79
N ASP A 307 -26.73 -18.11 -8.40
CA ASP A 307 -26.98 -19.04 -7.29
C ASP A 307 -26.78 -18.34 -5.95
N GLU A 308 -27.85 -18.27 -5.15
CA GLU A 308 -27.88 -17.57 -3.86
C GLU A 308 -27.02 -18.24 -2.78
N ALA A 309 -26.98 -19.57 -2.75
CA ALA A 309 -26.17 -20.32 -1.79
C ALA A 309 -24.68 -20.13 -2.10
N LEU A 310 -24.32 -20.18 -3.38
CA LEU A 310 -22.96 -19.94 -3.86
C LEU A 310 -22.52 -18.49 -3.63
N ARG A 311 -23.42 -17.52 -3.89
CA ARG A 311 -23.18 -16.09 -3.65
C ARG A 311 -22.88 -15.80 -2.17
N THR A 312 -23.71 -16.32 -1.26
CA THR A 312 -23.55 -16.11 0.18
C THR A 312 -22.26 -16.74 0.70
N LYS A 313 -21.95 -17.95 0.23
CA LYS A 313 -20.68 -18.63 0.55
C LYS A 313 -19.48 -17.81 0.06
N ASN A 314 -19.44 -17.42 -1.21
CA ASN A 314 -18.33 -16.66 -1.78
C ASN A 314 -18.18 -15.27 -1.12
N LYS A 315 -19.29 -14.62 -0.73
CA LYS A 315 -19.26 -13.37 0.03
C LYS A 315 -18.54 -13.55 1.36
N ASN A 316 -18.89 -14.59 2.12
CA ASN A 316 -18.26 -14.88 3.41
C ASN A 316 -16.77 -15.22 3.26
N LEU A 317 -16.42 -16.02 2.25
CA LEU A 317 -15.03 -16.35 1.95
C LEU A 317 -14.20 -15.12 1.52
N ARG A 318 -14.77 -14.20 0.73
CA ARG A 318 -14.13 -12.92 0.39
C ARG A 318 -13.92 -12.06 1.62
N SER A 319 -14.90 -11.99 2.53
CA SER A 319 -14.73 -11.28 3.80
C SER A 319 -13.59 -11.87 4.64
N ILE A 320 -13.40 -13.19 4.64
CA ILE A 320 -12.25 -13.84 5.30
C ILE A 320 -10.93 -13.43 4.64
N CYS A 321 -10.88 -13.34 3.30
CA CYS A 321 -9.68 -12.88 2.58
C CYS A 321 -9.34 -11.42 2.92
N GLN A 322 -10.35 -10.54 3.00
CA GLN A 322 -10.18 -9.14 3.39
C GLN A 322 -9.78 -8.98 4.86
N LEU A 323 -10.39 -9.79 5.75
CA LEU A 323 -9.97 -9.85 7.15
C LEU A 323 -8.53 -10.34 7.27
N GLY A 324 -8.14 -11.34 6.47
CA GLY A 324 -6.76 -11.83 6.40
C GLY A 324 -5.78 -10.77 5.91
N ASN A 325 -6.15 -9.95 4.93
CA ASN A 325 -5.36 -8.79 4.48
C ASN A 325 -5.10 -7.82 5.66
N ILE A 326 -6.18 -7.41 6.33
CA ILE A 326 -6.12 -6.45 7.44
C ILE A 326 -5.33 -7.06 8.62
N ALA A 327 -5.63 -8.30 8.99
CA ALA A 327 -4.96 -9.00 10.08
C ALA A 327 -3.46 -9.19 9.79
N PHE A 328 -3.09 -9.58 8.57
CA PHE A 328 -1.68 -9.67 8.16
C PHE A 328 -0.99 -8.32 8.29
N SER A 329 -1.61 -7.26 7.81
CA SER A 329 -1.08 -5.89 7.90
C SER A 329 -0.89 -5.48 9.37
N LEU A 330 -1.90 -5.69 10.20
CA LEU A 330 -1.86 -5.35 11.63
C LEU A 330 -0.84 -6.18 12.43
N ILE A 331 -0.72 -7.48 12.16
CA ILE A 331 0.26 -8.36 12.81
C ILE A 331 1.68 -8.00 12.36
N SER A 332 1.85 -7.71 11.06
CA SER A 332 3.12 -7.25 10.53
C SER A 332 3.59 -5.97 11.24
N LEU A 333 2.66 -5.02 11.45
CA LEU A 333 2.93 -3.76 12.15
C LEU A 333 3.12 -3.90 13.65
N GLY A 334 2.23 -4.63 14.32
CA GLY A 334 2.17 -4.70 15.78
C GLY A 334 3.17 -5.68 16.41
N ILE A 335 3.57 -6.72 15.66
CA ILE A 335 4.39 -7.81 16.21
C ILE A 335 5.68 -7.98 15.41
N PHE A 336 5.57 -8.21 14.10
CA PHE A 336 6.74 -8.59 13.30
C PHE A 336 7.80 -7.50 13.26
N ILE A 337 7.39 -6.26 12.97
CA ILE A 337 8.32 -5.15 12.88
C ILE A 337 8.95 -4.81 14.26
N PRO A 338 8.19 -4.68 15.37
CA PRO A 338 8.76 -4.47 16.70
C PRO A 338 9.69 -5.60 17.18
N VAL A 339 9.35 -6.87 16.91
CA VAL A 339 10.19 -8.00 17.31
C VAL A 339 11.47 -8.04 16.49
N TYR A 340 11.38 -7.85 15.17
CA TYR A 340 12.56 -7.82 14.31
C TYR A 340 13.52 -6.70 14.70
N THR A 341 12.99 -5.50 14.93
CA THR A 341 13.78 -4.32 15.33
C THR A 341 14.43 -4.53 16.71
N ARG A 342 13.68 -4.98 17.72
CA ARG A 342 14.25 -5.31 19.05
C ARG A 342 15.31 -6.39 19.00
N THR A 343 15.12 -7.45 18.21
CA THR A 343 16.09 -8.55 18.10
C THR A 343 17.41 -8.05 17.50
N GLN A 344 17.35 -7.18 16.50
CA GLN A 344 18.55 -6.58 15.90
C GLN A 344 19.26 -5.60 16.83
N VAL A 345 18.51 -4.81 17.61
CA VAL A 345 19.09 -3.90 18.61
C VAL A 345 19.80 -4.71 19.70
N ASN A 346 19.13 -5.70 20.28
CA ASN A 346 19.68 -6.56 21.33
C ASN A 346 20.93 -7.33 20.84
N LYS A 347 20.94 -7.81 19.59
CA LYS A 347 22.12 -8.49 19.02
C LYS A 347 23.33 -7.54 18.95
N LYS A 348 23.14 -6.29 18.53
CA LYS A 348 24.24 -5.31 18.47
C LYS A 348 24.71 -4.85 19.83
N GLU A 349 23.82 -4.67 20.80
CA GLU A 349 24.22 -4.35 22.17
C GLU A 349 25.06 -5.47 22.76
N ARG A 350 24.68 -6.73 22.51
CA ARG A 350 25.49 -7.88 22.85
C ARG A 350 26.84 -7.88 22.15
N GLU A 351 26.90 -7.66 20.84
CA GLU A 351 28.17 -7.58 20.09
C GLU A 351 29.07 -6.44 20.59
N LYS A 352 28.51 -5.29 20.97
CA LYS A 352 29.26 -4.18 21.57
C LYS A 352 29.77 -4.51 22.97
N LEU A 353 28.95 -5.17 23.80
CA LEU A 353 29.34 -5.63 25.13
C LEU A 353 30.41 -6.72 25.04
N GLU A 354 30.30 -7.64 24.09
CA GLU A 354 31.28 -8.68 23.79
C GLU A 354 32.60 -8.07 23.27
N ALA A 355 32.55 -7.09 22.36
CA ALA A 355 33.72 -6.37 21.89
C ALA A 355 34.41 -5.55 23.01
N LEU A 356 33.65 -4.92 23.90
CA LEU A 356 34.18 -4.22 25.08
C LEU A 356 34.79 -5.18 26.11
N LYS A 357 34.22 -6.39 26.26
CA LYS A 357 34.79 -7.45 27.10
C LYS A 357 36.08 -8.00 26.52
N ASN A 358 36.12 -8.25 25.20
CA ASN A 358 37.31 -8.72 24.51
C ASN A 358 38.44 -7.67 24.55
N ALA A 359 38.12 -6.39 24.31
CA ALA A 359 39.08 -5.30 24.44
C ALA A 359 39.60 -5.07 25.88
N LYS A 360 38.82 -5.44 26.91
CA LYS A 360 39.29 -5.43 28.30
C LYS A 360 40.19 -6.64 28.61
N ASN A 361 39.93 -7.80 28.01
CA ASN A 361 40.74 -9.00 28.20
C ASN A 361 42.11 -8.90 27.50
N ASP A 362 42.19 -8.20 26.37
CA ASP A 362 43.46 -7.97 25.64
C ASP A 362 44.42 -7.00 26.37
N ASN A 363 43.94 -6.22 27.34
CA ASN A 363 44.76 -5.29 28.14
C ASN A 363 45.26 -5.88 29.47
N THR A 364 45.09 -7.19 29.71
CA THR A 364 45.50 -7.86 30.97
C THR A 364 46.75 -8.76 30.85
N GLY A 365 47.61 -8.52 29.86
CA GLY A 365 48.87 -9.24 29.65
C GLY A 365 50.12 -8.54 30.21
N ALA A 366 50.41 -8.77 31.51
CA ALA A 366 51.71 -8.71 32.23
C ALA A 366 52.36 -7.35 32.63
N PRO A 367 53.20 -7.31 33.70
CA PRO A 367 53.09 -7.97 35.01
C PRO A 367 53.21 -6.98 36.20
N ALA A 368 53.06 -7.54 37.40
CA ALA A 368 53.04 -6.88 38.71
C ALA A 368 54.29 -6.04 39.04
N GLN A 369 54.04 -4.87 39.66
CA GLN A 369 54.88 -4.31 40.73
C GLN A 369 53.96 -3.85 41.86
N THR A 370 54.23 -4.35 43.06
CA THR A 370 53.47 -4.10 44.29
C THR A 370 54.44 -3.56 45.33
N GLU A 371 54.16 -2.37 45.86
CA GLU A 371 54.53 -1.80 47.15
C GLU A 371 53.91 -0.38 47.15
N ALA A 372 53.24 0.18 48.16
CA ALA A 372 52.73 -0.26 49.44
C ALA A 372 51.70 0.82 49.88
N ALA A 373 50.75 0.43 50.74
CA ALA A 373 50.00 1.23 51.72
C ALA A 373 49.14 2.45 51.26
N VAL A 374 47.84 2.43 51.65
CA VAL A 374 47.23 3.26 52.72
C VAL A 374 45.69 3.26 52.58
N HIS A 375 45.01 2.79 53.64
CA HIS A 375 43.71 3.19 54.26
C HIS A 375 42.69 4.05 53.48
N ALA A 376 41.35 3.95 53.61
CA ALA A 376 40.44 3.25 54.52
C ALA A 376 38.96 3.41 54.06
N ALA A 377 38.10 2.52 54.58
CA ALA A 377 36.68 2.68 54.99
C ALA A 377 35.70 3.47 54.08
N SER A 378 34.72 2.81 53.46
CA SER A 378 33.37 2.49 54.01
C SER A 378 32.45 3.70 54.19
N THR A 379 31.37 3.76 53.42
CA THR A 379 30.03 4.11 53.93
C THR A 379 28.97 3.46 53.04
N THR A 380 28.28 2.49 53.63
CA THR A 380 27.02 1.88 53.16
C THR A 380 25.86 2.82 53.48
N MET A 381 24.91 3.02 52.57
CA MET A 381 23.51 3.29 52.93
C MET A 381 22.54 2.61 51.94
N THR A 382 21.81 1.67 52.53
CA THR A 382 20.65 0.86 52.11
C THR A 382 19.41 1.69 51.75
N GLY A 383 18.52 1.15 50.90
CA GLY A 383 17.11 1.59 50.87
C GLY A 383 16.29 1.20 49.64
N ASN A 384 15.50 0.13 49.76
CA ASN A 384 14.51 -0.39 48.83
C ASN A 384 13.61 0.65 48.12
N THR A 385 13.22 0.38 46.88
CA THR A 385 11.81 0.53 46.48
C THR A 385 11.43 -0.45 45.38
N THR A 386 10.32 -1.12 45.63
CA THR A 386 9.70 -2.25 44.94
C THR A 386 9.26 -1.94 43.51
N ALA A 387 9.62 -2.85 42.59
CA ALA A 387 9.11 -2.88 41.23
C ALA A 387 7.65 -3.35 41.19
N THR A 388 6.71 -2.44 40.98
CA THR A 388 5.36 -2.78 40.49
C THR A 388 5.36 -2.76 38.96
N LYS A 389 5.19 -3.95 38.36
CA LYS A 389 4.93 -4.16 36.92
C LYS A 389 3.61 -3.47 36.54
N ALA A 390 3.66 -2.45 35.68
CA ALA A 390 2.48 -1.92 35.00
C ALA A 390 2.44 -2.41 33.54
N THR A 391 1.37 -3.12 33.19
CA THR A 391 1.10 -3.71 31.87
C THR A 391 0.52 -2.64 30.91
N PRO A 392 1.10 -2.41 29.72
CA PRO A 392 0.61 -1.36 28.82
C PRO A 392 -0.46 -1.95 27.88
N PHE A 393 -1.71 -2.00 28.33
CA PHE A 393 -2.85 -2.36 27.44
C PHE A 393 -4.15 -1.60 27.73
N LYS A 394 -4.19 -0.69 28.71
CA LYS A 394 -5.42 0.05 29.08
C LYS A 394 -5.53 1.47 28.51
N ALA A 395 -4.51 1.99 27.83
CA ALA A 395 -4.51 3.38 27.33
C ALA A 395 -5.14 3.56 25.93
N PHE A 396 -5.70 2.51 25.32
CA PHE A 396 -6.19 2.57 23.93
C PHE A 396 -7.71 2.80 23.78
N PHE A 397 -8.49 2.75 24.87
CA PHE A 397 -9.97 2.82 24.78
C PHE A 397 -10.60 4.07 25.41
N ASN A 398 -9.82 5.02 25.91
CA ASN A 398 -10.34 6.30 26.40
C ASN A 398 -9.61 7.47 25.74
N SER A 399 -9.99 7.79 24.49
CA SER A 399 -9.90 9.14 23.92
C SER A 399 -11.03 9.36 22.94
#